data_AF-A0A7C9CIB6-F1
#
_entry.id   AF-A0A7C9CIB6-F1
#
_cell.length_a   1.000
_cell.length_b   1.000
_cell.length_c   1.000
_cell.angle_alpha   90.00
_cell.angle_beta   90.00
_cell.angle_gamma   90.00
#
_symmetry.space_group_name_H-M   'P 1'
#
loop_
_entity.id
_entity.type
_entity.pdbx_description
1 polymer ?
#
loop_
_entity_poly.entity_id
_entity_poly.type
_entity_poly.pdbx_seq_one_letter_code
_entity_poly.pdbx_strand_id
1 'polypeptide(L)'
;MAGKEGPYPIKTVVVLVQENRSFDHMLGWMKLLNPDIDGVSSSQDLSNPLNTSDPSSARINFGDESVYVDPDPGHSIQDIYEQIFGEPWSEESAKKKLAPTMQGFAQNANRNRPGMADTVMNGFKPDLVPVYKELVT
;
A
#
# COMPACT_ATOMS: atom_id res chain seq x y z
N MET A 1 28.16 18.68 -37.55
CA MET A 1 26.79 19.22 -37.48
C MET A 1 26.16 18.68 -36.21
N ALA A 2 26.08 19.48 -35.14
CA ALA A 2 25.37 19.07 -33.93
C ALA A 2 23.87 19.09 -34.25
N GLY A 3 23.22 17.92 -34.22
CA GLY A 3 21.77 17.84 -34.42
C GLY A 3 21.06 18.64 -33.35
N LYS A 4 20.14 19.53 -33.75
CA LYS A 4 19.28 20.28 -32.83
C LYS A 4 18.57 19.29 -31.90
N GLU A 5 18.81 19.40 -30.60
CA GLU A 5 18.07 18.63 -29.63
C GLU A 5 16.58 19.02 -29.70
N GLY A 6 15.72 18.03 -29.96
CA GLY A 6 14.28 18.21 -29.82
C GLY A 6 13.91 18.52 -28.36
N PRO A 7 12.66 18.91 -28.08
CA PRO A 7 12.21 19.40 -26.77
C PRO A 7 12.36 18.39 -25.61
N TYR A 8 12.76 17.14 -25.91
CA TYR A 8 12.99 16.08 -24.94
C TYR A 8 14.45 15.60 -25.04
N PRO A 9 15.35 16.09 -24.16
CA PRO A 9 16.78 15.81 -24.26
C PRO A 9 17.16 14.39 -23.80
N ILE A 10 16.29 13.69 -23.05
CA ILE A 10 16.53 12.32 -22.56
C ILE A 10 16.77 11.36 -23.74
N LYS A 11 17.95 10.73 -23.78
CA LYS A 11 18.32 9.73 -24.82
C LYS A 11 18.27 8.28 -24.34
N THR A 12 18.29 8.08 -23.01
CA THR A 12 18.32 6.76 -22.39
C THR A 12 17.44 6.79 -21.16
N VAL A 13 16.56 5.81 -21.07
CA VAL A 13 15.71 5.58 -19.90
C VAL A 13 16.09 4.22 -19.33
N VAL A 14 16.46 4.18 -18.06
CA VAL A 14 16.68 2.94 -17.32
C VAL A 14 15.46 2.74 -16.42
N VAL A 15 14.81 1.58 -16.55
CA VAL A 15 13.65 1.23 -15.72
C VAL A 15 14.09 0.19 -14.70
N LEU A 16 14.13 0.58 -13.43
CA LEU A 16 14.32 -0.34 -12.31
C LEU A 16 12.95 -0.80 -11.84
N VAL A 17 12.63 -2.08 -12.06
CA VAL A 17 11.38 -2.70 -11.62
C VAL A 17 11.61 -3.34 -10.25
N GLN A 18 10.79 -2.95 -9.29
CA GLN A 18 10.80 -3.47 -7.92
C GLN A 18 9.53 -4.27 -7.66
N GLU A 19 9.55 -5.10 -6.62
CA GLU A 19 8.47 -6.07 -6.37
C GLU A 19 7.83 -5.90 -4.99
N ASN A 20 6.58 -6.34 -4.89
CA ASN A 20 5.84 -6.66 -3.67
C ASN A 20 5.81 -5.58 -2.57
N ARG A 21 5.76 -4.31 -2.96
CA ARG A 21 5.63 -3.19 -2.02
C ARG A 21 4.61 -2.16 -2.51
N SER A 22 3.61 -1.88 -1.68
CA SER A 22 2.62 -0.83 -1.97
C SER A 22 3.22 0.56 -1.76
N PHE A 23 2.55 1.57 -2.29
CA PHE A 23 2.95 2.96 -2.13
C PHE A 23 2.99 3.38 -0.65
N ASP A 24 1.91 3.15 0.10
CA ASP A 24 1.84 3.52 1.52
C ASP A 24 2.88 2.80 2.36
N HIS A 25 3.23 1.56 2.00
CA HIS A 25 4.24 0.79 2.70
C HIS A 25 5.65 1.38 2.55
N MET A 26 5.98 1.95 1.38
CA MET A 26 7.32 2.50 1.11
C MET A 26 7.42 4.01 1.34
N LEU A 27 6.38 4.74 0.92
CA LEU A 27 6.40 6.20 0.78
C LEU A 27 5.28 6.88 1.60
N GLY A 28 4.38 6.13 2.23
CA GLY A 28 3.26 6.71 2.98
C GLY A 28 3.71 7.76 3.99
N TRP A 29 4.65 7.42 4.86
CA TRP A 29 5.18 8.34 5.88
C TRP A 29 6.13 9.43 5.36
N MET A 30 6.47 9.40 4.07
CA MET A 30 7.30 10.44 3.45
C MET A 30 6.56 11.77 3.26
N LYS A 31 5.23 11.78 3.38
CA LYS A 31 4.42 13.02 3.35
C LYS A 31 4.87 14.05 4.39
N LEU A 32 5.43 13.59 5.51
CA LEU A 32 6.00 14.45 6.55
C LEU A 32 7.26 15.21 6.07
N LEU A 33 7.92 14.71 5.03
CA LEU A 33 9.09 15.33 4.41
C LEU A 33 8.73 16.10 3.15
N ASN A 34 7.83 15.55 2.33
CA ASN A 34 7.35 16.17 1.10
C ASN A 34 5.81 16.19 1.08
N PRO A 35 5.17 17.35 1.30
CA PRO A 35 3.71 17.49 1.31
C PRO A 35 3.01 17.16 -0.01
N ASP A 36 3.72 17.13 -1.14
CA ASP A 36 3.16 16.80 -2.46
C ASP A 36 2.90 15.28 -2.60
N ILE A 37 3.43 14.47 -1.69
CA ILE A 37 3.14 13.04 -1.60
C ILE A 37 1.74 12.85 -1.01
N ASP A 38 0.89 12.14 -1.75
CA ASP A 38 -0.40 11.70 -1.24
C ASP A 38 -0.26 10.47 -0.33
N GLY A 39 0.40 10.68 0.81
CA GLY A 39 0.64 9.68 1.83
C GLY A 39 -0.02 10.01 3.17
N VAL A 40 0.60 9.54 4.25
CA VAL A 40 0.08 9.53 5.61
C VAL A 40 0.68 10.66 6.44
N SER A 41 -0.19 11.50 7.00
CA SER A 41 0.18 12.55 7.97
C SER A 41 -0.10 12.15 9.42
N SER A 42 -1.08 11.25 9.64
CA SER A 42 -1.39 10.68 10.95
C SER A 42 -2.02 9.30 10.80
N SER A 43 -1.80 8.44 11.79
CA SER A 43 -2.41 7.10 11.86
C SER A 43 -3.84 7.09 12.36
N GLN A 44 -4.34 8.22 12.90
CA GLN A 44 -5.59 8.26 13.65
C GLN A 44 -6.83 8.01 12.79
N ASP A 45 -6.77 8.38 11.50
CA ASP A 45 -7.91 8.28 10.57
C ASP A 45 -7.76 7.14 9.55
N LEU A 46 -6.64 6.40 9.59
CA LEU A 46 -6.35 5.33 8.64
C LEU A 46 -6.40 3.99 9.37
N SER A 47 -7.50 3.24 9.18
CA SER A 47 -7.67 1.94 9.80
C SER A 47 -8.47 0.98 8.94
N ASN A 48 -8.31 -0.32 9.18
CA ASN A 48 -9.11 -1.40 8.59
C ASN A 48 -9.69 -2.29 9.69
N PRO A 49 -10.96 -2.74 9.57
CA PRO A 49 -11.54 -3.72 10.47
C PRO A 49 -10.91 -5.11 10.23
N LEU A 50 -10.87 -5.93 11.28
CA LEU A 50 -10.50 -7.34 11.17
C LEU A 50 -11.59 -8.18 10.48
N ASN A 51 -12.83 -7.69 10.47
CA ASN A 51 -13.97 -8.28 9.77
C ASN A 51 -14.85 -7.16 9.20
N THR A 52 -14.92 -7.05 7.88
CA THR A 52 -15.66 -6.02 7.14
C THR A 52 -17.18 -6.19 7.22
N SER A 53 -17.66 -7.39 7.54
CA SER A 53 -19.09 -7.70 7.67
C SER A 53 -19.62 -7.42 9.08
N ASP A 54 -18.73 -7.15 10.05
CA ASP A 54 -19.08 -6.86 11.44
C ASP A 54 -18.79 -5.39 11.78
N PRO A 55 -19.83 -4.54 11.94
CA PRO A 55 -19.66 -3.13 12.31
C PRO A 55 -18.98 -2.90 13.66
N SER A 56 -18.97 -3.92 14.54
CA SER A 56 -18.33 -3.88 15.86
C SER A 56 -16.91 -4.46 15.85
N SER A 57 -16.40 -4.87 14.69
CA SER A 57 -15.09 -5.49 14.56
C SER A 57 -13.98 -4.58 15.08
N ALA A 58 -13.02 -5.18 15.78
CA ALA A 58 -11.78 -4.51 16.13
C ALA A 58 -11.10 -3.98 14.86
N ARG A 59 -10.44 -2.83 14.99
CA ARG A 59 -9.79 -2.15 13.87
C ARG A 59 -8.29 -2.05 14.14
N ILE A 60 -7.50 -2.20 13.08
CA ILE A 60 -6.05 -1.98 13.10
C ILE A 60 -5.80 -0.66 12.41
N ASN A 61 -5.13 0.25 13.11
CA ASN A 61 -4.68 1.52 12.54
C ASN A 61 -3.42 1.30 11.71
N PHE A 62 -3.26 2.08 10.66
CA PHE A 62 -2.04 2.07 9.88
C PHE A 62 -0.89 2.70 10.70
N GLY A 63 0.20 1.96 10.86
CA GLY A 63 1.35 2.37 11.67
C GLY A 63 2.64 2.55 10.87
N ASP A 64 3.73 2.77 11.60
CA ASP A 64 5.07 3.05 11.08
C ASP A 64 6.12 2.00 11.49
N GLU A 65 5.66 0.79 11.81
CA GLU A 65 6.46 -0.29 12.40
C GLU A 65 6.97 -1.33 11.38
N SER A 66 6.96 -1.01 10.07
CA SER A 66 7.48 -1.94 9.06
C SER A 66 8.97 -2.20 9.25
N VAL A 67 9.35 -3.47 9.06
CA VAL A 67 10.74 -3.95 9.16
C VAL A 67 11.15 -4.67 7.88
N TYR A 68 12.45 -4.90 7.70
CA TYR A 68 13.00 -5.48 6.47
C TYR A 68 12.58 -6.94 6.19
N VAL A 69 12.14 -7.66 7.23
CA VAL A 69 11.61 -9.02 7.11
C VAL A 69 10.09 -8.92 7.23
N ASP A 70 9.43 -8.86 6.09
CA ASP A 70 7.99 -8.68 5.99
C ASP A 70 7.33 -10.01 5.58
N PRO A 71 6.20 -10.41 6.17
CA PRO A 71 5.35 -11.45 5.61
C PRO A 71 4.99 -11.08 4.17
N ASP A 72 4.83 -12.08 3.30
CA ASP A 72 4.35 -11.88 1.92
C ASP A 72 2.81 -11.94 1.93
N PRO A 73 2.09 -10.79 2.00
CA PRO A 73 0.65 -10.80 1.99
C PRO A 73 0.11 -11.31 0.65
N GLY A 74 -1.14 -11.75 0.66
CA GLY A 74 -1.84 -12.17 -0.55
C GLY A 74 -1.81 -11.06 -1.62
N HIS A 75 -1.24 -11.37 -2.78
CA HIS A 75 -1.11 -10.46 -3.91
C HIS A 75 -1.72 -11.05 -5.19
N SER A 76 -2.57 -12.08 -5.04
CA SER A 76 -3.40 -12.59 -6.13
C SER A 76 -4.51 -11.59 -6.49
N ILE A 77 -5.11 -11.73 -7.67
CA ILE A 77 -6.26 -10.91 -8.08
C ILE A 77 -7.42 -11.05 -7.07
N GLN A 78 -7.60 -12.25 -6.53
CA GLN A 78 -8.64 -12.56 -5.55
C GLN A 78 -8.39 -11.89 -4.20
N ASP A 79 -7.13 -11.85 -3.75
CA ASP A 79 -6.75 -11.16 -2.53
C ASP A 79 -6.86 -9.64 -2.70
N ILE A 80 -6.33 -9.10 -3.80
CA ILE A 80 -6.41 -7.66 -4.10
C ILE A 80 -7.87 -7.21 -4.20
N TYR A 81 -8.74 -8.04 -4.79
CA TYR A 81 -10.17 -7.76 -4.83
C TYR A 81 -10.76 -7.62 -3.40
N GLU A 82 -10.45 -8.56 -2.51
CA GLU A 82 -10.92 -8.47 -1.12
C GLU A 82 -10.35 -7.25 -0.40
N GLN A 83 -9.07 -6.95 -0.58
CA GLN A 83 -8.40 -5.79 0.03
C GLN A 83 -9.08 -4.47 -0.36
N ILE A 84 -9.41 -4.32 -1.65
CA ILE A 84 -10.03 -3.12 -2.21
C ILE A 84 -11.52 -3.01 -1.87
N PHE A 85 -12.27 -4.10 -2.02
CA PHE A 85 -13.74 -4.06 -1.93
C PHE A 85 -14.28 -4.48 -0.57
N GLY A 86 -13.44 -5.08 0.28
CA GLY A 86 -13.83 -5.59 1.59
C GLY A 86 -14.69 -6.87 1.54
N GLU A 87 -14.83 -7.51 0.38
CA GLU A 87 -15.57 -8.76 0.20
C GLU A 87 -14.68 -9.79 -0.50
N PRO A 88 -14.59 -11.04 0.00
CA PRO A 88 -13.86 -12.10 -0.69
C PRO A 88 -14.33 -12.26 -2.14
N TRP A 89 -13.38 -12.43 -3.06
CA TRP A 89 -13.72 -12.60 -4.47
C TRP A 89 -14.59 -13.85 -4.71
N SER A 90 -15.69 -13.66 -5.44
CA SER A 90 -16.47 -14.70 -6.10
C SER A 90 -17.04 -14.15 -7.40
N GLU A 91 -17.55 -15.02 -8.28
CA GLU A 91 -18.24 -14.56 -9.50
C GLU A 91 -19.47 -13.70 -9.18
N GLU A 92 -20.20 -14.03 -8.10
CA GLU A 92 -21.33 -13.26 -7.60
C GLU A 92 -20.87 -11.90 -7.08
N SER A 93 -19.80 -11.85 -6.27
CA SER A 93 -19.26 -10.60 -5.75
C SER A 93 -18.81 -9.68 -6.89
N ALA A 94 -18.10 -10.22 -7.88
CA ALA A 94 -17.64 -9.45 -9.04
C ALA A 94 -18.79 -8.80 -9.82
N LYS A 95 -19.99 -9.41 -9.83
CA LYS A 95 -21.19 -8.86 -10.48
C LYS A 95 -21.84 -7.73 -9.68
N LYS A 96 -21.59 -7.61 -8.37
CA LYS A 96 -22.20 -6.59 -7.49
C LYS A 96 -21.71 -5.16 -7.77
N LYS A 97 -20.59 -4.98 -8.48
CA LYS A 97 -19.95 -3.66 -8.73
C LYS A 97 -19.79 -2.85 -7.43
N LEU A 98 -19.18 -3.46 -6.42
CA LEU A 98 -18.94 -2.85 -5.12
C LEU A 98 -18.10 -1.57 -5.26
N ALA A 99 -18.34 -0.60 -4.38
CA ALA A 99 -17.44 0.55 -4.27
C ALA A 99 -16.12 0.12 -3.60
N PRO A 100 -14.96 0.66 -4.03
CA PRO A 100 -13.68 0.35 -3.41
C PRO A 100 -13.58 1.05 -2.05
N THR A 101 -13.83 0.31 -0.97
CA THR A 101 -13.82 0.85 0.40
C THR A 101 -12.40 0.94 0.97
N MET A 102 -11.46 0.15 0.43
CA MET A 102 -10.09 -0.01 0.94
C MET A 102 -10.05 -0.50 2.40
N GLN A 103 -11.10 -1.22 2.84
CA GLN A 103 -11.25 -1.69 4.22
C GLN A 103 -10.90 -3.18 4.40
N GLY A 104 -10.46 -3.88 3.35
CA GLY A 104 -10.28 -5.33 3.38
C GLY A 104 -8.87 -5.83 3.70
N PHE A 105 -7.87 -4.94 3.85
CA PHE A 105 -6.47 -5.34 3.99
C PHE A 105 -6.22 -6.16 5.25
N ALA A 106 -6.70 -5.69 6.40
CA ALA A 106 -6.52 -6.39 7.67
C ALA A 106 -7.28 -7.73 7.72
N GLN A 107 -8.51 -7.77 7.20
CA GLN A 107 -9.29 -9.01 7.09
C GLN A 107 -8.57 -10.04 6.20
N ASN A 108 -8.18 -9.64 4.98
CA ASN A 108 -7.54 -10.53 4.03
C ASN A 108 -6.20 -11.07 4.57
N ALA A 109 -5.39 -10.21 5.21
CA ALA A 109 -4.16 -10.61 5.87
C ALA A 109 -4.38 -11.67 6.94
N ASN A 110 -5.34 -11.44 7.86
CA ASN A 110 -5.65 -12.40 8.93
C ASN A 110 -6.25 -13.71 8.44
N ARG A 111 -6.99 -13.68 7.32
CA ARG A 111 -7.50 -14.89 6.66
C ARG A 111 -6.36 -15.76 6.12
N ASN A 112 -5.33 -15.12 5.55
CA ASN A 112 -4.15 -15.82 5.03
C ASN A 112 -3.26 -16.34 6.16
N ARG A 113 -3.03 -15.54 7.20
CA ARG A 113 -2.27 -15.94 8.40
C ARG A 113 -2.74 -15.15 9.63
N PRO A 114 -3.16 -15.83 10.72
CA PRO A 114 -3.52 -15.15 11.96
C PRO A 114 -2.41 -14.22 12.46
N GLY A 115 -2.76 -12.97 12.77
CA GLY A 115 -1.84 -11.94 13.28
C GLY A 115 -1.09 -11.17 12.18
N MET A 116 -1.25 -11.51 10.91
CA MET A 116 -0.59 -10.81 9.80
C MET A 116 -1.14 -9.41 9.58
N ALA A 117 -2.37 -9.12 10.03
CA ALA A 117 -2.95 -7.79 9.94
C ALA A 117 -2.07 -6.72 10.61
N ASP A 118 -1.47 -7.03 11.76
CA ASP A 118 -0.57 -6.11 12.47
C ASP A 118 0.69 -5.80 11.67
N THR A 119 1.11 -6.68 10.76
CA THR A 119 2.29 -6.41 9.92
C THR A 119 1.93 -5.68 8.62
N VAL A 120 0.84 -6.10 7.96
CA VAL A 120 0.40 -5.52 6.68
C VAL A 120 -0.07 -4.06 6.84
N MET A 121 -0.64 -3.73 8.00
CA MET A 121 -1.11 -2.38 8.31
C MET A 121 0.03 -1.46 8.80
N ASN A 122 1.23 -1.60 8.27
CA ASN A 122 2.37 -0.74 8.58
C ASN A 122 3.12 -0.30 7.31
N GLY A 123 3.76 0.87 7.40
CA GLY A 123 4.71 1.37 6.41
C GLY A 123 6.06 1.72 7.01
N PHE A 124 7.08 1.91 6.17
CA PHE A 124 8.41 2.28 6.61
C PHE A 124 8.48 3.74 7.05
N LYS A 125 9.21 3.98 8.15
CA LYS A 125 9.74 5.31 8.45
C LYS A 125 10.75 5.74 7.39
N PRO A 126 10.85 7.05 7.09
CA PRO A 126 11.82 7.55 6.12
C PRO A 126 13.26 7.07 6.36
N ASP A 127 13.69 7.00 7.62
CA ASP A 127 15.06 6.61 7.98
C ASP A 127 15.37 5.13 7.76
N LEU A 128 14.34 4.28 7.62
CA LEU A 128 14.53 2.85 7.33
C LEU A 128 14.72 2.59 5.82
N VAL A 129 14.36 3.55 4.97
CA VAL A 129 14.50 3.48 3.51
C VAL A 129 15.23 4.72 2.98
N PRO A 130 16.50 4.94 3.37
CA PRO A 130 17.20 6.21 3.19
C PRO A 130 17.39 6.63 1.73
N VAL A 131 17.51 5.68 0.81
CA VAL A 131 17.60 5.98 -0.64
C VAL A 131 16.30 6.60 -1.15
N TYR A 132 15.15 6.07 -0.73
CA TYR A 132 13.87 6.63 -1.10
C TYR A 132 13.65 7.99 -0.46
N LYS A 133 14.02 8.13 0.81
CA LYS A 133 13.99 9.42 1.53
C LYS A 133 14.72 10.51 0.75
N GLU A 134 15.91 10.24 0.20
CA GLU A 134 16.67 11.21 -0.59
C GLU A 134 16.03 11.54 -1.94
N LEU A 135 15.34 10.58 -2.56
CA LEU A 135 14.72 10.77 -3.88
C LEU A 135 13.40 11.55 -3.84
N VAL A 136 12.78 11.65 -2.66
CA VAL A 136 11.49 12.35 -2.50
C VAL A 136 11.62 13.78 -1.97
N THR A 137 12.83 14.22 -1.61
CA THR A 137 13.10 15.58 -1.14
C THR A 137 13.37 16.57 -2.26
#